data_AF-A0A520GNL9-F1
#
_entry.id   AF-A0A520GNL9-F1
#
_cell.length_a   1.000
_cell.length_b   1.000
_cell.length_c   1.000
_cell.angle_alpha   90.00
_cell.angle_beta   90.00
_cell.angle_gamma   90.00
#
_symmetry.space_group_name_H-M   'P 1'
#
loop_
_entity.id
_entity.type
_entity.pdbx_description
1 polymer ?
#
loop_
_entity_poly.entity_id
_entity_poly.type
_entity_poly.pdbx_seq_one_letter_code
_entity_poly.pdbx_strand_id
1 'polypeptide(L)'
;DTNVPVADLVGGRAMVATHFDGQPLASEHGGPARLLVPHLYFWKSAKWLKGLKFTPRDEAGFWELRGYHMYGDPWRQQRYSDDP
;
A
#
# COMPACT_ATOMS: atom_id res chain seq x y z
N ASP A 1 -7.00 4.55 4.71
CA ASP A 1 -6.58 3.14 4.93
C ASP A 1 -6.56 2.44 3.59
N THR A 2 -5.81 1.35 3.48
CA THR A 2 -5.77 0.48 2.29
C THR A 2 -5.52 -0.94 2.78
N ASN A 3 -6.09 -1.92 2.09
CA ASN A 3 -5.90 -3.33 2.35
C ASN A 3 -4.79 -3.88 1.47
N VAL A 4 -3.97 -4.75 2.04
CA VAL A 4 -2.91 -5.48 1.34
C VAL A 4 -2.85 -6.90 1.92
N PRO A 5 -2.83 -7.95 1.09
CA PRO A 5 -2.66 -9.31 1.58
C PRO A 5 -1.34 -9.47 2.35
N VAL A 6 -1.36 -10.21 3.46
CA VAL A 6 -0.16 -10.45 4.28
C VAL A 6 0.98 -11.03 3.47
N ALA A 7 0.65 -11.92 2.51
CA ALA A 7 1.62 -12.48 1.60
C ALA A 7 2.46 -11.38 0.95
N ASP A 8 1.84 -10.29 0.49
CA ASP A 8 2.50 -9.19 -0.23
C ASP A 8 3.33 -8.28 0.66
N LEU A 9 3.25 -8.47 1.98
CA LEU A 9 4.04 -7.74 2.96
C LEU A 9 5.28 -8.50 3.45
N VAL A 10 5.29 -9.83 3.30
CA VAL A 10 6.35 -10.71 3.81
C VAL A 10 7.32 -11.15 2.71
N GLY A 11 8.41 -11.81 3.11
CA GLY A 11 9.39 -12.36 2.16
C GLY A 11 10.21 -11.30 1.43
N GLY A 12 10.39 -10.12 2.04
CA GLY A 12 11.15 -9.01 1.44
C GLY A 12 10.41 -8.26 0.33
N ARG A 13 9.10 -8.50 0.16
CA ARG A 13 8.29 -7.88 -0.89
C ARG A 13 7.78 -6.48 -0.55
N ALA A 14 7.84 -6.07 0.72
CA ALA A 14 7.45 -4.75 1.17
C ALA A 14 8.35 -4.26 2.31
N MET A 15 8.24 -2.98 2.62
CA MET A 15 8.95 -2.37 3.74
C MET A 15 8.17 -1.22 4.39
N VAL A 16 8.44 -0.98 5.67
CA VAL A 16 8.14 0.30 6.30
C VAL A 16 9.34 1.21 6.07
N ALA A 17 9.20 2.15 5.16
CA ALA A 17 10.25 3.10 4.82
C ALA A 17 10.17 4.31 5.75
N THR A 18 11.32 4.70 6.30
CA THR A 18 11.49 5.91 7.14
C THR A 18 12.46 6.91 6.52
N HIS A 19 13.29 6.47 5.57
CA HIS A 19 14.32 7.26 4.91
C HIS A 19 14.30 7.08 3.39
N PHE A 20 14.78 8.09 2.69
CA PHE A 20 15.08 8.06 1.26
C PHE A 20 16.40 8.81 1.02
N ASP A 21 17.32 8.20 0.28
CA ASP A 21 18.66 8.74 0.01
C ASP A 21 19.42 9.18 1.29
N GLY A 22 19.36 8.34 2.32
CA GLY A 22 19.98 8.58 3.62
C GLY A 22 19.31 9.66 4.47
N GLN A 23 18.30 10.38 3.96
CA GLN A 23 17.59 11.42 4.68
C GLN A 23 16.22 10.93 5.19
N PRO A 24 15.72 11.45 6.33
CA PRO A 24 14.37 11.18 6.77
C PRO A 24 13.33 11.52 5.70
N LEU A 25 12.28 10.70 5.57
CA LEU A 25 11.22 10.98 4.61
C LEU A 25 10.55 12.32 4.91
N ALA A 26 10.45 13.17 3.89
CA ALA A 26 9.64 14.38 3.96
C ALA A 26 8.16 14.03 4.19
N SER A 27 7.43 14.94 4.86
CA SER A 27 6.01 14.73 5.17
C SER A 27 5.17 14.48 3.92
N GLU A 28 5.45 15.18 2.81
CA GLU A 28 4.76 15.00 1.53
C GLU A 28 4.90 13.57 0.97
N HIS A 29 6.04 12.93 1.22
CA HIS A 29 6.35 11.56 0.83
C HIS A 29 5.90 10.51 1.85
N GLY A 30 5.29 10.93 2.96
CA GLY A 30 4.72 10.05 3.98
C GLY A 30 5.55 9.92 5.25
N GLY A 31 6.52 10.81 5.50
CA GLY A 31 7.26 10.84 6.76
C GLY A 31 6.36 11.00 7.99
N PRO A 32 6.73 10.48 9.17
CA PRO A 32 8.03 9.85 9.48
C PRO A 32 8.15 8.39 9.02
N ALA A 33 7.05 7.76 8.62
CA ALA A 33 7.04 6.38 8.17
C ALA A 33 5.93 6.14 7.15
N ARG A 34 6.23 5.38 6.09
CA ARG A 34 5.24 4.91 5.12
C ARG A 34 5.36 3.42 4.88
N LEU A 35 4.27 2.80 4.47
CA LEU A 35 4.31 1.51 3.82
C LEU A 35 4.77 1.69 2.37
N LEU A 36 5.60 0.76 1.89
CA LEU A 36 6.02 0.65 0.50
C LEU A 36 5.86 -0.81 0.04
N VAL A 37 5.01 -1.02 -0.97
CA VAL A 37 4.75 -2.31 -1.65
C VAL A 37 5.09 -2.12 -3.13
N PRO A 38 6.34 -2.39 -3.56
CA PRO A 38 6.85 -1.97 -4.86
C PRO A 38 6.16 -2.62 -6.07
N HIS A 39 5.57 -3.81 -5.90
CA HIS A 39 4.94 -4.56 -6.99
C HIS A 39 3.45 -4.27 -7.18
N LEU A 40 2.85 -3.41 -6.36
CA LEU A 40 1.47 -2.97 -6.48
C LEU A 40 1.40 -1.47 -6.81
N TYR A 41 0.25 -1.02 -7.29
CA TYR A 41 0.01 0.39 -7.48
C TYR A 41 0.17 1.19 -6.18
N PHE A 42 0.66 2.42 -6.32
CA PHE A 42 1.15 3.21 -5.19
C PHE A 42 0.09 3.60 -4.16
N TRP A 43 -1.22 3.51 -4.47
CA TRP A 43 -2.27 3.71 -3.47
C TRP A 43 -2.30 2.61 -2.40
N LYS A 44 -1.75 1.42 -2.70
CA LYS A 44 -1.50 0.34 -1.73
C LYS A 44 -0.35 0.64 -0.77
N SER A 45 0.49 1.63 -1.09
CA SER A 45 1.63 2.06 -0.27
C SER A 45 1.25 3.25 0.61
N ALA A 46 0.58 2.97 1.74
CA ALA A 46 0.03 3.98 2.65
C ALA A 46 1.09 4.97 3.18
N LYS A 47 0.80 6.28 3.06
CA LYS A 47 1.57 7.36 3.68
C LYS A 47 1.16 7.55 5.16
N TRP A 48 2.08 8.09 5.97
CA TRP A 48 1.84 8.43 7.38
C TRP A 48 1.36 7.23 8.20
N LEU A 49 2.13 6.14 8.12
CA LEU A 49 1.78 4.86 8.74
C LEU A 49 1.66 5.02 10.25
N LYS A 50 0.44 4.80 10.77
CA LYS A 50 0.14 4.86 12.22
C LYS A 50 0.11 3.49 12.89
N GLY A 51 -0.12 2.42 12.11
CA GLY A 51 -0.23 1.06 12.61
C GLY A 51 -0.70 0.09 11.53
N LEU A 52 -0.59 -1.19 11.82
CA LEU A 52 -1.05 -2.30 10.98
C LEU A 52 -2.10 -3.09 11.75
N LYS A 53 -3.24 -3.36 11.12
CA LYS A 53 -4.32 -4.18 11.68
C LYS A 53 -4.43 -5.45 10.85
N PHE A 54 -4.19 -6.59 11.49
CA PHE A 54 -4.37 -7.90 10.86
C PHE A 54 -5.82 -8.36 11.01
N THR A 55 -6.40 -8.87 9.93
CA THR A 55 -7.78 -9.36 9.87
C THR A 55 -7.81 -10.64 9.02
N PRO A 56 -8.69 -11.62 9.34
CA PRO A 56 -8.86 -12.83 8.53
C PRO A 56 -9.68 -12.59 7.25
N ARG A 57 -10.26 -11.40 7.06
CA ARG A 57 -11.10 -11.07 5.90
C ARG A 57 -10.47 -9.94 5.12
N ASP A 58 -10.61 -9.99 3.79
CA ASP A 58 -10.25 -8.87 2.94
C ASP A 58 -11.36 -7.81 2.98
N GLU A 59 -11.03 -6.60 3.43
CA GLU A 59 -11.97 -5.50 3.62
C GLU A 59 -11.48 -4.30 2.82
N ALA A 60 -12.37 -3.68 2.05
CA ALA A 60 -12.03 -2.52 1.23
C ALA A 60 -11.60 -1.33 2.10
N GLY A 61 -10.47 -0.71 1.76
CA GLY A 61 -10.02 0.54 2.37
C GLY A 61 -10.57 1.78 1.66
N PHE A 62 -10.00 2.93 1.99
CA PHE A 62 -10.43 4.24 1.49
C PHE A 62 -10.51 4.34 -0.03
N TRP A 63 -9.51 3.83 -0.76
CA TRP A 63 -9.45 3.94 -2.22
C TRP A 63 -10.33 2.89 -2.90
N GLU A 64 -10.36 1.69 -2.35
CA GLU A 64 -11.11 0.57 -2.87
C GLU A 64 -12.62 0.84 -2.78
N LEU A 65 -13.07 1.47 -1.70
CA LEU A 65 -14.44 1.99 -1.56
C LEU A 65 -14.78 3.12 -2.55
N ARG A 66 -13.80 3.69 -3.25
CA ARG A 66 -13.95 4.77 -4.24
C ARG A 66 -13.70 4.30 -5.68
N GLY A 67 -13.81 3.00 -5.91
CA GLY A 67 -13.72 2.40 -7.25
C GLY A 67 -12.29 2.09 -7.70
N TYR A 68 -11.30 2.11 -6.81
CA TYR A 68 -9.99 1.54 -7.10
C TYR A 68 -10.01 0.02 -6.94
N HIS A 69 -9.14 -0.64 -7.69
CA HIS A 69 -9.08 -2.11 -7.67
C HIS A 69 -8.64 -2.65 -6.29
N MET A 70 -9.25 -3.77 -5.87
CA MET A 70 -9.00 -4.42 -4.57
C MET A 70 -7.56 -4.92 -4.40
N TYR A 71 -6.94 -5.46 -5.46
CA TYR A 71 -5.54 -5.91 -5.43
C TYR A 71 -4.55 -4.85 -5.96
N GLY A 72 -4.67 -4.43 -7.21
CA GLY A 72 -3.93 -3.28 -7.73
C GLY A 72 -2.60 -3.66 -8.39
N ASP A 73 -2.56 -4.73 -9.18
CA ASP A 73 -1.39 -5.12 -9.97
C ASP A 73 -1.20 -4.20 -11.20
N PRO A 74 -0.09 -3.44 -11.28
CA PRO A 74 0.16 -2.53 -12.41
C PRO A 74 0.43 -3.26 -13.73
N TRP A 75 0.93 -4.49 -13.70
CA TRP A 75 1.23 -5.28 -14.90
C TRP A 75 -0.03 -5.87 -15.51
N ARG A 76 -1.04 -6.12 -14.68
CA ARG A 76 -2.37 -6.54 -15.11
C ARG A 76 -3.34 -5.39 -15.36
N GLN A 77 -2.86 -4.14 -15.25
CA GLN A 77 -3.67 -2.92 -15.40
C GLN A 77 -4.88 -2.87 -14.46
N GLN A 78 -4.73 -3.40 -13.24
CA GLN A 78 -5.78 -3.45 -12.24
C GLN A 78 -5.92 -2.10 -11.54
N ARG A 79 -6.50 -1.12 -12.23
CA ARG A 79 -6.59 0.25 -11.72
C ARG A 79 -7.87 0.51 -10.97
N TYR A 80 -8.99 0.14 -11.56
CA TYR A 80 -10.32 0.39 -11.06
C TYR A 80 -11.04 -0.91 -10.72
N SER A 81 -12.14 -0.80 -10.00
CA SER A 81 -12.90 -1.96 -9.49
C SER A 81 -13.47 -2.88 -10.57
N ASP A 82 -13.57 -2.38 -11.80
CA ASP A 82 -14.07 -3.08 -12.99
C ASP A 82 -12.95 -3.68 -13.86
N ASP A 83 -11.69 -3.43 -13.52
CA ASP A 83 -10.54 -4.05 -14.18
C ASP A 83 -10.38 -5.54 -13.77
N PRO A 84 -9.83 -6.40 -14.66
CA PRO A 84 -9.79 -7.87 -14.51
C PRO A 84 -8.74 -8.46 -13.54
#